data_AF-A0A956QV55-F1
#
_entry.id   AF-A0A956QV55-F1
#
_cell.length_a   1.000
_cell.length_b   1.000
_cell.length_c   1.000
_cell.angle_alpha   90.00
_cell.angle_beta   90.00
_cell.angle_gamma   90.00
#
_symmetry.space_group_name_H-M   'P 1'
#
loop_
_entity.id
_entity.type
_entity.pdbx_description
1 polymer ?
#
loop_
_entity_poly.entity_id
_entity_poly.type
_entity_poly.pdbx_seq_one_letter_code
_entity_poly.pdbx_strand_id
1 'polypeptide(L)' 'MTDWCKLNLEFLGGPHDGHSIRCLSMPPVCFFLPEEEDALSVSVYLFSSLVGDQLKYRFRGYQTITAQEAKQLNHFEEKT' A
#
# COMPACT_ATOMS: atom_id res chain seq x y z
N MET A 1 12.45 25.20 -0.53
CA MET A 1 12.59 23.75 -0.30
C MET A 1 11.23 23.28 0.17
N THR A 2 10.49 22.56 -0.67
CA THR A 2 9.15 22.12 -0.34
C THR A 2 9.27 20.97 0.66
N ASP A 3 8.80 21.14 1.89
CA ASP A 3 8.57 20.05 2.83
C ASP A 3 7.52 19.12 2.21
N TRP A 4 7.98 18.15 1.43
CA TRP A 4 7.13 17.10 0.89
C TRP A 4 6.50 16.39 2.09
N CYS A 5 5.22 16.65 2.29
CA CYS A 5 4.48 16.32 3.50
C CYS A 5 4.77 14.88 3.92
N LYS A 6 5.27 14.72 5.15
CA LYS A 6 5.41 13.44 5.84
C LYS A 6 4.02 12.89 6.13
N LEU A 7 3.34 12.38 5.11
CA LEU A 7 1.96 11.89 5.22
C LEU A 7 1.99 10.47 5.80
N ASN A 8 1.13 10.25 6.79
CA ASN A 8 0.93 8.91 7.36
C ASN A 8 -0.21 8.24 6.61
N LEU A 9 0.06 7.07 6.05
CA LEU A 9 -0.94 6.21 5.43
C LEU A 9 -1.51 5.32 6.53
N GLU A 10 -2.81 5.12 6.55
CA GLU A 10 -3.48 4.16 7.43
C GLU A 10 -4.36 3.25 6.57
N PHE A 11 -4.20 1.94 6.74
CA PHE A 11 -5.01 0.94 6.07
C PHE A 11 -6.20 0.54 6.94
N LEU A 12 -7.39 0.58 6.38
CA LEU A 12 -8.66 0.30 7.04
C LEU A 12 -9.32 -0.94 6.46
N GLY A 13 -9.58 -1.92 7.31
CA GLY A 13 -10.13 -3.23 7.00
C GLY A 13 -9.11 -4.17 6.34
N GLY A 14 -9.54 -5.42 6.16
CA GLY A 14 -8.72 -6.46 5.54
C GLY A 14 -7.52 -6.87 6.41
N PRO A 15 -6.52 -7.53 5.79
CA PRO A 15 -5.37 -8.12 6.50
C PRO A 15 -4.44 -7.12 7.17
N HIS A 16 -4.33 -5.91 6.61
CA HIS A 16 -3.46 -4.84 7.12
C HIS A 16 -4.22 -3.77 7.92
N ASP A 17 -5.38 -4.09 8.49
CA ASP A 17 -6.17 -3.11 9.26
C ASP A 17 -5.36 -2.51 10.42
N GLY A 18 -5.42 -1.19 10.56
CA GLY A 18 -4.70 -0.42 11.58
C GLY A 18 -3.21 -0.24 11.29
N HIS A 19 -2.65 -0.88 10.25
CA HIS A 19 -1.25 -0.63 9.86
C HIS A 19 -1.10 0.80 9.35
N SER A 20 -0.03 1.45 9.79
CA SER A 20 0.32 2.79 9.33
C SER A 20 1.73 2.86 8.76
N ILE A 21 1.87 3.46 7.58
CA ILE A 21 3.15 3.61 6.88
C ILE A 21 3.41 5.09 6.64
N ARG A 22 4.64 5.54 6.90
CA ARG A 22 5.05 6.90 6.57
C ARG A 22 5.48 6.96 5.11
N CYS A 23 4.81 7.77 4.30
CA CYS A 23 5.22 7.99 2.92
C CYS A 23 6.17 9.19 2.85
N LEU A 24 7.31 9.01 2.18
CA LEU A 24 8.30 10.07 1.92
C LEU A 24 8.04 10.80 0.59
N SER A 25 7.09 10.30 -0.20
CA SER A 25 6.70 10.83 -1.50
C SER A 25 5.17 10.90 -1.60
N MET A 26 4.66 11.45 -2.71
CA MET A 26 3.22 11.48 -2.96
C MET A 26 2.69 10.04 -3.10
N PRO A 27 1.78 9.60 -2.24
CA PRO A 27 1.30 8.23 -2.25
C PRO A 27 0.37 7.96 -3.44
N PRO A 28 0.38 6.75 -4.00
CA PRO A 28 -0.53 6.35 -5.08
C PRO A 28 -1.99 6.30 -4.62
N VAL A 29 -2.93 6.40 -5.56
CA VAL A 29 -4.38 6.27 -5.29
C VAL A 29 -4.76 4.84 -4.87
N CYS A 30 -3.97 3.85 -5.28
CA CYS A 30 -4.19 2.44 -5.01
C CYS A 30 -2.90 1.77 -4.52
N PHE A 31 -3.02 0.94 -3.49
CA PHE A 31 -1.95 0.06 -3.02
C PHE A 31 -2.34 -1.40 -3.27
N PHE A 32 -1.35 -2.17 -3.71
CA PHE A 32 -1.41 -3.61 -3.86
C PHE A 32 -0.38 -4.20 -2.89
N LEU A 33 -0.87 -4.85 -1.82
CA LEU A 33 -0.01 -5.40 -0.78
C LEU A 33 0.01 -6.93 -0.91
N PRO A 34 1.18 -7.56 -1.08
CA PRO A 34 1.29 -9.02 -1.06
C PRO A 34 1.07 -9.54 0.36
N GLU A 35 0.37 -10.67 0.49
CA GLU A 35 0.07 -11.30 1.78
C GLU A 35 1.24 -12.18 2.29
N GLU A 36 1.99 -12.80 1.37
CA GLU A 36 3.14 -13.68 1.64
C GLU A 36 4.18 -13.57 0.51
N GLU A 37 5.42 -13.98 0.80
CA GLU A 37 6.47 -14.16 -0.22
C GLU A 37 5.99 -15.24 -1.20
N ASP A 38 5.76 -14.86 -2.48
CA ASP A 38 5.16 -15.67 -3.56
C ASP A 38 3.62 -15.79 -3.60
N ALA A 39 2.88 -14.98 -2.83
CA ALA A 39 1.43 -14.96 -2.94
C ALA A 39 0.97 -14.49 -4.34
N LEU A 40 0.16 -15.32 -5.02
CA LEU A 40 -0.54 -14.95 -6.26
C LEU A 40 -1.80 -14.12 -6.00
N SER A 41 -1.93 -13.56 -4.79
CA SER A 41 -3.03 -12.70 -4.39
C SER A 41 -2.49 -11.50 -3.62
N VAL A 42 -2.99 -10.32 -3.96
CA VAL A 42 -2.68 -9.07 -3.26
C VAL A 42 -3.94 -8.48 -2.65
N SER A 43 -3.79 -7.86 -1.49
CA SER A 43 -4.82 -7.00 -0.92
C SER A 43 -4.85 -5.65 -1.64
N VAL A 44 -6.04 -5.25 -2.08
CA VAL A 44 -6.25 -3.99 -2.80
C VAL A 44 -6.81 -2.95 -1.83
N TYR A 45 -6.09 -1.84 -1.72
CA TYR A 45 -6.46 -0.71 -0.89
C TYR A 45 -6.59 0.55 -1.74
N LEU A 46 -7.75 1.21 -1.67
CA LEU A 46 -7.99 2.47 -2.38
C LEU A 46 -8.05 3.64 -1.42
N PHE A 47 -7.51 4.78 -1.87
CA PHE A 47 -7.65 6.03 -1.15
C PHE A 47 -9.13 6.31 -0.84
N SER A 48 -9.40 6.63 0.42
CA SER A 48 -10.74 6.90 0.91
C SER A 48 -10.89 8.34 1.35
N SER A 49 -9.98 8.86 2.18
CA SER A 49 -10.10 10.19 2.76
C SER A 49 -8.78 10.67 3.38
N LEU A 50 -8.62 11.98 3.52
CA LEU A 50 -7.58 12.61 4.34
C LEU A 50 -8.21 13.11 5.65
N VAL A 51 -7.66 12.71 6.80
CA VAL A 51 -8.09 13.18 8.13
C VAL A 51 -6.88 13.71 8.88
N GLY A 52 -6.80 15.02 9.09
CA GLY A 52 -5.58 15.65 9.58
C GLY A 52 -4.42 15.41 8.59
N ASP A 53 -3.30 14.90 9.07
CA ASP A 53 -2.13 14.52 8.26
C ASP A 53 -2.11 13.03 7.87
N GLN A 54 -3.23 12.33 8.05
CA GLN A 54 -3.36 10.90 7.82
C GLN A 54 -4.24 10.58 6.61
N LEU A 55 -3.65 9.94 5.60
CA LEU A 55 -4.36 9.43 4.44
C LEU A 55 -4.89 8.03 4.74
N LYS A 56 -6.20 7.88 4.69
CA LYS A 56 -6.89 6.62 4.97
C LYS A 56 -7.15 5.88 3.67
N TYR A 57 -6.72 4.62 3.62
CA TYR A 57 -6.94 3.70 2.51
C TYR A 57 -7.84 2.58 2.97
N ARG A 58 -8.88 2.26 2.19
CA ARG A 58 -9.85 1.24 2.58
C ARG A 58 -9.67 0.00 1.73
N PHE A 59 -9.69 -1.15 2.40
CA PHE A 59 -9.68 -2.46 1.76
C PHE A 59 -10.86 -2.60 0.81
N ARG A 60 -10.59 -3.08 -0.41
CA ARG A 60 -11.59 -3.34 -1.44
C ARG A 60 -11.77 -4.81 -1.76
N GLY A 61 -10.83 -5.65 -1.35
CA GLY A 61 -10.83 -7.06 -1.65
C GLY A 61 -9.45 -7.54 -2.08
N TYR A 62 -9.42 -8.76 -2.59
CA TYR A 62 -8.23 -9.38 -3.11
C TYR A 62 -8.22 -9.32 -4.63
N GLN A 63 -7.04 -9.20 -5.21
CA GLN A 63 -6.83 -9.37 -6.63
C GLN A 63 -5.81 -10.48 -6.87
N THR A 64 -6.16 -11.42 -7.72
CA THR A 64 -5.22 -12.44 -8.20
C THR A 64 -4.27 -11.79 -9.20
N ILE A 65 -2.97 -12.03 -8.99
CA ILE A 65 -1.90 -11.56 -9.85
C ILE A 65 -1.13 -12.75 -10.42
N THR A 66 -0.45 -12.54 -11.53
CA THR A 66 0.42 -13.53 -12.15
C THR A 66 1.75 -13.66 -11.39
N ALA A 67 2.42 -14.80 -11.56
CA ALA A 67 3.76 -15.01 -10.98
C ALA A 67 4.80 -13.97 -11.47
N GLN A 68 4.59 -13.40 -12.66
CA GLN A 68 5.44 -12.32 -13.17
C GLN A 68 5.21 -11.00 -12.43
N GLU A 69 3.96 -10.64 -12.16
CA GLU A 69 3.60 -9.45 -11.39
C GLU A 69 4.06 -9.57 -9.93
N ALA A 70 3.95 -10.75 -9.32
CA ALA A 70 4.46 -11.01 -7.97
C ALA A 70 5.98 -10.75 -7.88
N LYS A 71 6.76 -11.21 -8.87
CA LYS A 71 8.20 -10.94 -8.95
C LYS A 71 8.52 -9.44 -9.08
N GLN A 72 7.70 -8.68 -9.79
CA GLN A 72 7.90 -7.24 -9.95
C GLN A 72 7.63 -6.47 -8.65
N LEU A 73 6.68 -6.93 -7.83
CA LEU A 73 6.40 -6.36 -6.52
C LEU A 73 7.53 -6.64 -5.53
N ASN A 74 8.08 -7.85 -5.50
CA ASN A 74 9.16 -8.23 -4.57
C ASN A 74 10.51 -7.57 -4.92
N HIS A 75 10.80 -7.32 -6.20
CA HIS A 75 12.08 -6.73 -6.61
C HIS A 75 12.25 -5.26 -6.21
N PHE A 76 11.20 -4.61 -5.66
CA PHE A 76 11.31 -3.28 -5.09
C PHE A 76 12.00 -3.25 -3.72
N GLU A 77 12.16 -4.40 -3.03
CA GLU A 77 12.79 -4.46 -1.70
C GLU A 77 14.32 -4.68 -1.74
N GLU A 78 14.88 -5.16 -2.85
CA GLU A 78 16.32 -5.53 -2.95
C GLU A 78 17.26 -4.40 -3.40
N LYS A 79 16.79 -3.16 -3.57
CA LYS A 79 17.68 -2.01 -3.91
C LYS A 79 17.96 -1.10 -2.72
N THR A 80 18.48 -1.69 -1.64
CA THR A 80 19.11 -0.93 -0.53
C THR A 80 20.56 -1.33 -0.38
#